data_AF-A0A3D4JYT2-F1
#
_entry.id   AF-A0A3D4JYT2-F1
#
_cell.length_a   1.000
_cell.length_b   1.000
_cell.length_c   1.000
_cell.angle_alpha   90.00
_cell.angle_beta   90.00
_cell.angle_gamma   90.00
#
_symmetry.space_group_name_H-M   'P 1'
#
loop_
_entity.id
_entity.type
_entity.pdbx_description
1 polymer ?
#
loop_
_entity_poly.entity_id
_entity_poly.type
_entity_poly.pdbx_seq_one_letter_code
_entity_poly.pdbx_strand_id
1 'polypeptide(L)' 'MKTIIAEKPSVAREIAGLVGASDKKDGYLTGNGYFVTWAFGHLIGLGMPEDYGISGFDKASLPILPNPFLLTVRKVKK' A
#
# COMPACT_ATOMS: atom_id res chain seq x y z
N MET A 1 -8.66 11.59 -17.41
CA MET A 1 -8.98 10.52 -16.43
C MET A 1 -8.11 10.73 -15.21
N LYS A 2 -8.67 10.76 -14.00
CA LYS A 2 -7.92 11.01 -12.75
C LYS A 2 -8.13 9.87 -11.76
N THR A 3 -7.06 9.44 -11.08
CA THR A 3 -7.12 8.37 -10.09
C THR A 3 -6.97 8.92 -8.68
N ILE A 4 -7.86 8.50 -7.78
CA ILE A 4 -7.85 8.82 -6.36
C ILE A 4 -7.59 7.52 -5.60
N ILE A 5 -6.61 7.55 -4.70
CA ILE A 5 -6.25 6.42 -3.83
C ILE A 5 -6.54 6.82 -2.39
N ALA A 6 -7.50 6.15 -1.76
CA ALA A 6 -7.81 6.33 -0.34
C ALA A 6 -7.07 5.28 0.52
N GLU A 7 -6.99 5.51 1.84
CA GLU A 7 -6.33 4.56 2.76
C GLU A 7 -7.17 3.29 3.03
N LYS A 8 -8.50 3.42 2.94
CA LYS A 8 -9.45 2.35 3.27
C LYS A 8 -10.74 2.45 2.43
N PRO A 9 -11.49 1.34 2.27
CA PRO A 9 -12.69 1.31 1.41
C PRO A 9 -13.77 2.34 1.78
N SER A 10 -13.95 2.65 3.07
CA SER A 10 -15.00 3.58 3.50
C SER A 10 -14.76 4.99 2.96
N VAL A 11 -13.52 5.47 3.03
CA VAL A 11 -13.12 6.80 2.56
C VAL A 11 -13.24 6.90 1.03
N ALA A 12 -12.86 5.83 0.31
CA ALA A 12 -13.04 5.79 -1.14
C ALA A 12 -14.51 5.91 -1.55
N ARG A 13 -15.44 5.28 -0.83
CA ARG A 13 -16.88 5.37 -1.15
C ARG A 13 -17.43 6.78 -0.94
N GLU A 14 -17.03 7.45 0.13
CA GLU A 14 -17.42 8.85 0.38
C GLU A 14 -16.91 9.77 -0.74
N ILE A 15 -15.63 9.66 -1.10
CA ILE A 15 -15.05 10.46 -2.18
C ILE A 15 -15.72 10.14 -3.53
N ALA A 16 -15.95 8.86 -3.82
CA ALA A 16 -16.59 8.42 -5.06
C ALA A 16 -17.98 9.04 -5.24
N GLY A 17 -18.77 9.13 -4.16
CA GLY A 17 -20.06 9.82 -4.18
C GLY A 17 -19.93 11.30 -4.53
N LEU A 18 -18.95 12.00 -3.95
CA LEU A 18 -18.72 13.44 -4.21
C LEU A 18 -18.26 13.73 -5.64
N VAL A 19 -17.44 12.84 -6.23
CA VAL A 19 -16.92 13.04 -7.59
C VAL A 19 -17.80 12.45 -8.69
N GLY A 20 -18.90 11.76 -8.35
CA GLY A 20 -19.78 11.13 -9.32
C GLY A 20 -19.22 9.83 -9.92
N ALA A 21 -18.43 9.08 -9.15
CA ALA A 21 -17.89 7.78 -9.51
C ALA A 21 -18.74 6.64 -8.94
N SER A 22 -19.92 6.39 -9.53
CA SER A 22 -20.90 5.43 -9.01
C SER A 22 -20.71 3.98 -9.49
N ASP A 23 -19.99 3.75 -10.59
CA ASP A 23 -19.87 2.43 -11.19
C ASP A 23 -18.85 1.59 -10.44
N LYS A 24 -19.35 0.58 -9.71
CA LYS A 24 -18.52 -0.31 -8.91
C LYS A 24 -17.82 -1.35 -9.79
N LYS A 25 -16.52 -1.57 -9.53
CA LYS A 25 -15.68 -2.60 -10.14
C LYS A 25 -14.96 -3.38 -9.02
N ASP A 26 -14.16 -4.37 -9.40
CA ASP A 26 -13.34 -5.11 -8.44
C ASP A 26 -12.18 -4.23 -7.95
N GLY A 27 -12.23 -3.83 -6.68
CA GLY A 27 -11.20 -3.00 -6.04
C GLY A 27 -11.27 -1.48 -6.29
N TYR A 28 -12.26 -0.96 -7.03
CA TYR A 28 -12.43 0.49 -7.25
C TYR A 28 -13.85 0.89 -7.70
N LEU A 29 -14.13 2.19 -7.70
CA LEU A 29 -15.32 2.80 -8.30
C LEU A 29 -14.92 3.74 -9.46
N THR A 30 -15.78 3.91 -10.45
CA THR A 30 -15.53 4.80 -11.59
C THR A 30 -16.76 5.60 -12.02
N GLY A 31 -16.53 6.69 -12.74
CA GLY A 31 -17.57 7.59 -13.24
C GLY A 31 -17.07 9.02 -13.28
N ASN A 32 -17.72 9.87 -14.08
CA ASN A 32 -17.39 11.29 -14.23
C ASN A 32 -15.88 11.58 -14.51
N GLY A 33 -15.18 10.65 -15.19
CA GLY A 33 -13.75 10.77 -15.48
C GLY A 33 -12.79 10.46 -14.32
N TYR A 34 -13.30 9.84 -13.25
CA TYR A 34 -12.51 9.40 -12.10
C TYR A 34 -12.43 7.88 -11.96
N PHE A 35 -11.31 7.42 -11.39
CA PHE A 35 -11.15 6.12 -10.75
C PHE A 35 -10.88 6.34 -9.27
N VAL A 36 -11.68 5.75 -8.39
CA VAL A 36 -11.53 5.86 -6.94
C VAL A 36 -11.27 4.48 -6.36
N THR A 37 -10.04 4.24 -5.90
CA THR A 37 -9.59 2.97 -5.30
C THR A 37 -9.09 3.22 -3.88
N TRP A 38 -8.70 2.16 -3.18
CA TRP A 38 -8.22 2.24 -1.82
C TRP A 38 -7.13 1.21 -1.53
N ALA A 39 -6.29 1.55 -0.56
CA ALA A 39 -5.43 0.61 0.12
C ALA A 39 -6.16 -0.08 1.28
N PHE A 40 -5.47 -0.99 1.97
CA PHE A 40 -5.87 -1.53 3.26
C PHE A 40 -4.79 -1.20 4.29
N GLY A 41 -4.66 0.09 4.60
CA GLY A 41 -3.49 0.63 5.29
C GLY A 41 -2.24 0.55 4.40
N HIS A 42 -1.07 0.29 4.99
CA HIS A 42 0.16 0.14 4.21
C HIS A 42 0.11 -1.11 3.31
N LEU A 43 0.34 -0.90 2.01
CA LEU A 43 0.49 -1.97 1.00
C LEU A 43 1.90 -2.56 0.98
N ILE A 44 2.87 -1.84 1.54
CA ILE A 44 4.27 -2.18 1.60
C ILE A 44 4.80 -2.03 3.03
N GLY A 45 5.85 -2.75 3.37
CA GLY A 45 6.60 -2.62 4.62
C GLY A 45 8.09 -2.47 4.35
N LEU A 46 8.86 -2.26 5.41
CA LEU A 46 10.33 -2.31 5.34
C LEU A 46 10.80 -3.75 5.06
N GLY A 47 11.91 -3.88 4.33
CA GLY A 47 12.65 -5.13 4.23
C GLY A 47 13.19 -5.56 5.59
N MET A 48 13.22 -6.88 5.81
CA MET A 48 13.83 -7.48 7.00
C MET A 48 15.36 -7.55 6.83
N PRO A 49 16.14 -7.73 7.91
CA PRO A 49 17.59 -7.92 7.84
C PRO A 49 18.05 -8.92 6.77
N GLU A 50 17.29 -10.00 6.58
CA GLU A 50 17.58 -11.04 5.59
C GLU A 50 17.52 -10.51 4.15
N ASP A 51 16.67 -9.51 3.87
CA ASP A 51 16.60 -8.85 2.57
C ASP A 51 17.87 -8.03 2.27
N TYR A 52 18.68 -7.74 3.30
CA TYR A 52 19.99 -7.09 3.20
C TYR A 52 21.16 -8.10 3.30
N GLY A 53 20.88 -9.41 3.31
CA GLY A 53 21.89 -10.47 3.43
C GLY A 53 22.35 -10.74 4.86
N ILE A 54 21.65 -10.22 5.87
CA ILE A 54 21.97 -10.44 7.28
C ILE A 54 21.04 -11.54 7.80
N SER A 55 21.59 -12.73 8.03
CA SER A 55 20.84 -13.89 8.50
C SER A 55 21.13 -14.18 9.97
N GLY A 56 20.07 -14.37 10.77
CA GLY A 56 20.21 -14.69 12.19
C GLY A 56 20.67 -13.49 13.02
N PHE A 57 20.96 -13.74 14.30
CA PHE A 57 21.44 -12.70 15.19
C PHE A 57 22.97 -12.68 15.25
N ASP A 58 23.57 -11.55 14.85
CA ASP A 58 24.98 -11.25 15.05
C ASP A 58 25.14 -9.84 15.62
N LYS A 59 25.89 -9.73 16.72
CA LYS A 59 26.13 -8.46 17.40
C LYS A 59 27.01 -7.52 16.55
N ALA A 60 27.92 -8.06 15.74
CA ALA A 60 28.78 -7.25 14.88
C ALA A 60 28.02 -6.60 13.72
N SER A 61 26.89 -7.20 13.32
CA SER A 61 25.96 -6.65 12.34
C SER A 61 25.09 -5.48 12.88
N LEU A 62 25.21 -5.13 14.17
CA LEU A 62 24.45 -4.03 14.78
C LEU A 62 25.29 -2.75 14.90
N PRO A 63 24.69 -1.56 14.65
CA PRO A 63 23.32 -1.35 14.21
C PRO A 63 23.15 -1.64 12.71
N ILE A 64 21.99 -2.18 12.33
CA ILE A 64 21.62 -2.33 10.92
C ILE A 64 21.11 -0.98 10.44
N LEU A 65 21.85 -0.32 9.55
CA LEU A 65 21.49 0.96 8.94
C LEU A 65 21.40 0.81 7.41
N PRO A 66 20.23 0.42 6.88
CA PRO A 66 20.04 0.22 5.45
C PRO A 66 20.32 1.48 4.61
N ASN A 67 21.00 1.30 3.49
CA ASN A 67 21.12 2.33 2.46
C ASN A 67 21.13 1.68 1.06
N PRO A 68 20.01 1.69 0.32
CA PRO A 68 18.71 2.29 0.66
C PRO A 68 17.88 1.44 1.62
N PHE A 69 16.78 1.98 2.14
CA PHE A 69 15.71 1.17 2.74
C PHE A 69 14.98 0.40 1.64
N LEU A 70 15.01 -0.93 1.72
CA LEU A 70 14.22 -1.79 0.86
C LEU A 70 12.76 -1.78 1.30
N LEU A 71 11.85 -1.78 0.34
CA LEU A 71 10.41 -1.86 0.55
C LEU A 71 9.90 -3.19 -0.01
N THR A 72 9.15 -3.93 0.81
CA THR A 72 8.58 -5.23 0.44
C THR A 72 7.07 -5.16 0.40
N VAL A 73 6.44 -5.94 -0.50
CA VAL A 73 4.97 -6.04 -0.54
C VAL A 73 4.49 -6.67 0.76
N ARG A 74 3.48 -6.06 1.39
CA ARG A 74 2.90 -6.60 2.61
C ARG A 74 2.35 -8.00 2.34
N LYS A 75 2.90 -9.00 3.02
CA LYS A 75 2.40 -10.38 2.98
C LYS A 75 1.06 -10.42 3.71
N VAL A 76 -0.04 -10.33 2.97
CA VAL A 76 -1.37 -10.60 3.49
C VAL A 76 -1.46 -12.12 3.68
N LYS A 77 -1.56 -12.59 4.93
CA LYS A 77 -1.93 -13.99 5.17
C LYS A 77 -3.34 -14.18 4.58
N LYS A 78 -3.45 -15.10 3.62
CA LYS A 78 -4.76 -15.57 3.14
C LYS A 78 -5.54 -16.20 4.28
#